data_AF-A0A1F6UHG5-F1
#
_entry.id   AF-A0A1F6UHG5-F1
#
_cell.length_a   1.000
_cell.length_b   1.000
_cell.length_c   1.000
_cell.angle_alpha   90.00
_cell.angle_beta   90.00
_cell.angle_gamma   90.00
#
_symmetry.space_group_name_H-M   'P 1'
#
loop_
_entity.id
_entity.type
_entity.pdbx_description
1 polymer ?
#
loop_
_entity_poly.entity_id
_entity_poly.type
_entity_poly.pdbx_seq_one_letter_code
_entity_poly.pdbx_strand_id
1 'polypeptide(L)'
;MSTEQLQTRIGYVSETGRRKANDDFAAALTGNAHFRAVNDILAVIADGVGGGMGGREAAETTTRGFIDAYYSLPGTLGVDRAAARALSAMNRWVYAQGRQDTRLQSMATTFTAVVLRGRQAHIVHVGDTRVYRLREHRQQRLTEDHTHHHPDLQHVLLRAVGLEASVRADYAVHGLRLHDRFLLCSDGLYGVLNDSRIQGILDERESPQETAERLVATALQAGSQDNVTALVLDVVGLPAADQAHLESVAAALPIQDLPGIGDNIDGFHLREMISDGRYSRLFRAEDTREQREVILKFPHPRVTADAHYRRAFVREAWVGAQVRSPYVGETIELTAGRQTRLYSVMPYYPGHTLETRLLRQPPVSLDEGTAIGITLAKAVYALNRLRIIHRDIKPDNVMLEATPSRYAAGSNVSGWTLKLLDLGVARLPGIQNGTDEDIPGTPSYMAPELFDGQAGDERSDVYALGVTLYRMYSGGHYPYGEVEPFSRPRFNKRSALTRHRPDLPAWLDAVLARATAVDSNERYADAMELAFELENGLMRGAKAQPDKRSWYERNPLRFWQVVSLLLALALVVTLALG
;
A
#
# COMPACT_ATOMS: atom_id res chain seq x y z
N MET A 1 -11.24 -15.90 8.08
CA MET A 1 -11.64 -15.40 6.74
C MET A 1 -10.94 -14.07 6.55
N SER A 2 -10.06 -13.93 5.56
CA SER A 2 -9.17 -12.76 5.47
C SER A 2 -9.96 -11.50 5.11
N THR A 3 -9.80 -10.47 5.93
CA THR A 3 -10.41 -9.13 5.81
C THR A 3 -9.72 -8.24 4.77
N GLU A 4 -8.87 -8.81 3.90
CA GLU A 4 -7.98 -8.05 3.00
C GLU A 4 -8.44 -8.03 1.53
N GLN A 5 -9.55 -8.67 1.19
CA GLN A 5 -10.05 -8.77 -0.19
C GLN A 5 -11.41 -8.09 -0.34
N LEU A 6 -11.67 -7.55 -1.53
CA LEU A 6 -13.01 -7.12 -1.94
C LEU A 6 -13.96 -8.32 -1.84
N GLN A 7 -15.04 -8.17 -1.08
CA GLN A 7 -16.05 -9.21 -0.89
C GLN A 7 -17.42 -8.67 -1.22
N THR A 8 -18.19 -9.45 -1.97
CA THR A 8 -19.57 -9.12 -2.33
C THR A 8 -20.51 -10.28 -2.07
N ARG A 9 -21.77 -9.96 -1.81
CA ARG A 9 -22.88 -10.91 -1.93
C ARG A 9 -23.71 -10.53 -3.15
N ILE A 10 -24.10 -11.52 -3.94
CA ILE A 10 -24.80 -11.29 -5.20
C ILE A 10 -26.02 -12.20 -5.25
N GLY A 11 -27.13 -11.67 -5.75
CA GLY A 11 -28.33 -12.41 -6.06
C GLY A 11 -28.96 -11.84 -7.32
N TYR A 12 -29.57 -12.69 -8.14
CA TYR A 12 -30.23 -12.24 -9.35
C TYR A 12 -31.38 -13.15 -9.73
N VAL A 13 -32.35 -12.57 -10.42
CA VAL A 13 -33.54 -13.23 -10.94
C VAL A 13 -33.85 -12.63 -12.30
N SER A 14 -34.27 -13.49 -13.23
CA SER A 14 -34.72 -13.11 -14.55
C SER A 14 -35.95 -13.94 -14.90
N GLU A 15 -37.10 -13.28 -15.01
CA GLU A 15 -38.38 -13.92 -15.26
C GLU A 15 -38.92 -13.54 -16.65
N THR A 16 -39.51 -14.53 -17.32
CA THR A 16 -40.10 -14.36 -18.66
C THR A 16 -41.27 -13.36 -18.66
N GLY A 17 -41.98 -13.22 -17.54
CA GLY A 17 -43.17 -12.39 -17.47
C GLY A 17 -44.27 -12.89 -18.40
N ARG A 18 -44.89 -11.98 -19.17
CA ARG A 18 -45.99 -12.30 -20.11
C ARG A 18 -45.50 -12.59 -21.54
N ARG A 19 -44.20 -12.52 -21.79
CA ARG A 19 -43.59 -12.89 -23.08
C ARG A 19 -43.60 -14.41 -23.27
N LYS A 20 -43.32 -14.87 -24.50
CA LYS A 20 -43.20 -16.31 -24.82
C LYS A 20 -41.83 -16.89 -24.44
N ALA A 21 -40.81 -16.04 -24.40
CA ALA A 21 -39.43 -16.38 -24.11
C ALA A 21 -38.79 -15.26 -23.29
N ASN A 22 -37.72 -15.59 -22.58
CA ASN A 22 -36.93 -14.64 -21.83
C ASN A 22 -35.69 -14.25 -22.63
N ASP A 23 -35.71 -13.05 -23.20
CA ASP A 23 -34.63 -12.45 -23.97
C ASP A 23 -33.60 -11.72 -23.10
N ASP A 24 -33.87 -11.52 -21.81
CA ASP A 24 -32.91 -10.97 -20.84
C ASP A 24 -31.85 -12.01 -20.45
N PHE A 25 -30.63 -11.54 -20.21
CA PHE A 25 -29.57 -12.34 -19.61
C PHE A 25 -28.79 -11.54 -18.57
N ALA A 26 -28.59 -12.12 -17.39
CA ALA A 26 -27.76 -11.57 -16.34
C ALA A 26 -26.76 -12.61 -15.85
N ALA A 27 -25.55 -12.16 -15.55
CA ALA A 27 -24.51 -13.01 -14.97
C ALA A 27 -23.64 -12.21 -14.03
N ALA A 28 -23.12 -12.87 -13.01
CA ALA A 28 -22.10 -12.32 -12.14
C ALA A 28 -21.00 -13.34 -11.88
N LEU A 29 -19.76 -12.86 -11.81
CA LEU A 29 -18.60 -13.65 -11.46
C LEU A 29 -17.90 -13.00 -10.26
N THR A 30 -17.84 -13.74 -9.16
CA THR A 30 -16.99 -13.42 -8.01
C THR A 30 -15.63 -14.08 -8.24
N GLY A 31 -14.54 -13.30 -8.25
CA GLY A 31 -13.19 -13.80 -8.50
C GLY A 31 -12.73 -14.82 -7.45
N ASN A 32 -13.07 -16.10 -7.63
CA ASN A 32 -12.42 -17.25 -7.01
C ASN A 32 -12.96 -18.56 -7.60
N ALA A 33 -12.44 -18.95 -8.77
CA ALA A 33 -12.29 -20.35 -9.16
C ALA A 33 -11.40 -20.46 -10.42
N HIS A 34 -10.18 -20.94 -10.18
CA HIS A 34 -9.33 -21.68 -11.13
C HIS A 34 -8.44 -20.95 -12.14
N PHE A 35 -8.71 -19.74 -12.58
CA PHE A 35 -7.75 -18.99 -13.40
C PHE A 35 -7.92 -17.48 -13.22
N ARG A 36 -6.85 -16.76 -13.53
CA ARG A 36 -6.80 -15.35 -13.99
C ARG A 36 -6.19 -14.37 -12.98
N ALA A 37 -5.22 -13.59 -13.46
CA ALA A 37 -4.36 -12.66 -12.72
C ALA A 37 -5.09 -11.38 -12.20
N VAL A 38 -6.44 -11.38 -12.20
CA VAL A 38 -7.29 -10.22 -11.97
C VAL A 38 -8.41 -10.63 -11.00
N ASN A 39 -8.37 -10.12 -9.77
CA ASN A 39 -9.35 -10.40 -8.70
C ASN A 39 -10.59 -9.48 -8.78
N ASP A 40 -11.01 -9.10 -9.97
CA ASP A 40 -12.18 -8.23 -10.15
C ASP A 40 -13.48 -9.02 -9.95
N ILE A 41 -14.50 -8.34 -9.43
CA ILE A 41 -15.86 -8.85 -9.37
C ILE A 41 -16.65 -8.19 -10.48
N LEU A 42 -17.33 -8.98 -11.30
CA LEU A 42 -18.02 -8.50 -12.49
C LEU A 42 -19.49 -8.91 -12.42
N ALA A 43 -20.40 -7.95 -12.58
CA ALA A 43 -21.84 -8.16 -12.73
C ALA A 43 -22.31 -7.53 -14.03
N VAL A 44 -23.09 -8.26 -14.83
CA VAL A 44 -23.51 -7.86 -16.16
C VAL A 44 -24.99 -8.19 -16.36
N ILE A 45 -25.71 -7.27 -17.00
CA ILE A 45 -27.06 -7.46 -17.50
C ILE A 45 -27.13 -7.04 -18.97
N ALA A 46 -27.89 -7.78 -19.76
CA ALA A 46 -28.19 -7.48 -21.15
C ALA A 46 -29.66 -7.83 -21.42
N ASP A 47 -30.33 -6.96 -22.15
CA ASP A 47 -31.73 -7.13 -22.58
C ASP A 47 -31.72 -7.28 -24.11
N GLY A 48 -32.27 -8.38 -24.60
CA GLY A 48 -32.27 -8.78 -26.00
C GLY A 48 -33.34 -8.05 -26.80
N VAL A 49 -32.92 -7.34 -27.85
CA VAL A 49 -33.83 -6.55 -28.69
C VAL A 49 -34.16 -7.33 -29.95
N GLY A 50 -35.44 -7.33 -30.37
CA GLY A 50 -35.81 -7.72 -31.73
C GLY A 50 -36.92 -8.76 -31.90
N GLY A 51 -37.66 -9.15 -30.85
CA GLY A 51 -38.93 -9.91 -30.97
C GLY A 51 -38.90 -11.26 -31.71
N GLY A 52 -37.72 -11.72 -32.13
CA GLY A 52 -37.44 -12.97 -32.84
C GLY A 52 -36.32 -13.75 -32.15
N MET A 53 -35.82 -14.83 -32.77
CA MET A 53 -34.86 -15.76 -32.12
C MET A 53 -33.51 -15.12 -31.71
N GLY A 54 -33.17 -13.94 -32.25
CA GLY A 54 -31.87 -13.31 -32.03
C GLY A 54 -31.71 -12.53 -30.71
N GLY A 55 -32.80 -12.13 -30.03
CA GLY A 55 -32.73 -11.29 -28.82
C GLY A 55 -31.98 -11.99 -27.69
N ARG A 56 -32.51 -13.13 -27.22
CA ARG A 56 -31.84 -13.98 -26.23
C ARG A 56 -30.41 -14.35 -26.61
N GLU A 57 -30.18 -14.75 -27.85
CA GLU A 57 -28.84 -15.16 -28.29
C GLU A 57 -27.85 -13.99 -28.23
N ALA A 58 -28.30 -12.76 -28.55
CA ALA A 58 -27.50 -11.55 -28.43
C ALA A 58 -27.13 -11.24 -26.99
N ALA A 59 -28.12 -11.25 -26.09
CA ALA A 59 -27.93 -10.95 -24.67
C ALA A 59 -26.98 -11.96 -24.00
N GLU A 60 -27.22 -13.26 -24.23
CA GLU A 60 -26.43 -14.33 -23.64
C GLU A 60 -25.00 -14.37 -24.21
N THR A 61 -24.85 -14.27 -25.53
CA THR A 61 -23.52 -14.31 -26.17
C THR A 61 -22.70 -13.09 -25.80
N THR A 62 -23.30 -11.89 -25.83
CA THR A 62 -22.64 -10.65 -25.43
C THR A 62 -22.17 -10.72 -23.99
N THR A 63 -23.04 -11.17 -23.08
CA THR A 63 -22.70 -11.24 -21.65
C THR A 63 -21.59 -12.25 -21.36
N ARG A 64 -21.75 -13.50 -21.81
CA ARG A 64 -20.74 -14.55 -21.58
C ARG A 64 -19.42 -14.21 -22.27
N GLY A 65 -19.48 -13.80 -23.53
CA GLY A 65 -18.31 -13.45 -24.33
C GLY A 65 -17.59 -12.22 -23.78
N PHE A 66 -18.31 -11.22 -23.26
CA PHE A 66 -17.68 -10.10 -22.56
C PHE A 66 -16.94 -10.55 -21.32
N ILE A 67 -17.56 -11.37 -20.46
CA ILE A 67 -16.92 -11.90 -19.24
C ILE A 67 -15.64 -12.66 -19.60
N ASP A 68 -15.71 -13.57 -20.57
CA ASP A 68 -14.56 -14.36 -20.98
C ASP A 68 -13.45 -13.52 -21.62
N ALA A 69 -13.80 -12.60 -22.51
CA ALA A 69 -12.82 -11.70 -23.12
C ALA A 69 -12.18 -10.77 -22.07
N TYR A 70 -12.98 -10.18 -21.18
CA TYR A 70 -12.52 -9.24 -20.16
C TYR A 70 -11.42 -9.85 -19.30
N TYR A 71 -11.66 -11.02 -18.74
CA TYR A 71 -10.66 -11.64 -17.87
C TYR A 71 -9.52 -12.35 -18.63
N SER A 72 -9.68 -12.61 -19.94
CA SER A 72 -8.58 -13.13 -20.77
C SER A 72 -7.56 -12.05 -21.14
N LEU A 73 -7.88 -10.77 -20.93
CA LEU A 73 -6.99 -9.64 -21.17
C LEU A 73 -6.01 -9.42 -20.00
N PRO A 74 -4.79 -8.91 -20.26
CA PRO A 74 -3.83 -8.61 -19.20
C PRO A 74 -4.34 -7.55 -18.22
N GLY A 75 -4.15 -7.78 -16.91
CA GLY A 75 -4.57 -6.85 -15.85
C GLY A 75 -3.93 -5.45 -15.93
N THR A 76 -2.79 -5.33 -16.60
CA THR A 76 -2.07 -4.07 -16.86
C THR A 76 -2.78 -3.12 -17.82
N LEU A 77 -3.79 -3.60 -18.58
CA LEU A 77 -4.46 -2.81 -19.61
C LEU A 77 -5.36 -1.71 -19.04
N GLY A 78 -5.76 -1.81 -17.76
CA GLY A 78 -6.80 -0.96 -17.14
C GLY A 78 -8.22 -1.46 -17.43
N VAL A 79 -9.16 -1.19 -16.52
CA VAL A 79 -10.56 -1.66 -16.64
C VAL A 79 -11.26 -1.04 -17.85
N ASP A 80 -11.04 0.25 -18.08
CA ASP A 80 -11.58 1.04 -19.18
C ASP A 80 -11.25 0.40 -20.54
N ARG A 81 -9.96 0.16 -20.81
CA ARG A 81 -9.50 -0.38 -22.08
C ARG A 81 -9.83 -1.86 -22.22
N ALA A 82 -9.78 -2.63 -21.12
CA ALA A 82 -10.16 -4.04 -21.14
C ALA A 82 -11.65 -4.22 -21.48
N ALA A 83 -12.53 -3.46 -20.81
CA ALA A 83 -13.95 -3.48 -21.08
C ALA A 83 -14.27 -2.99 -22.50
N ALA A 84 -13.67 -1.89 -22.95
CA ALA A 84 -13.88 -1.37 -24.30
C ALA A 84 -13.47 -2.39 -25.38
N ARG A 85 -12.33 -3.08 -25.20
CA ARG A 85 -11.88 -4.14 -26.13
C ARG A 85 -12.80 -5.35 -26.14
N ALA A 86 -13.19 -5.83 -24.95
CA ALA A 86 -14.10 -6.97 -24.83
C ALA A 86 -15.45 -6.67 -25.48
N LEU A 87 -16.05 -5.51 -25.18
CA LEU A 87 -17.34 -5.10 -25.73
C LEU A 87 -17.27 -4.86 -27.24
N SER A 88 -16.19 -4.25 -27.73
CA SER A 88 -15.98 -4.05 -29.18
C SER A 88 -15.87 -5.37 -29.93
N ALA A 89 -15.26 -6.39 -29.32
CA ALA A 89 -15.19 -7.73 -29.91
C ALA A 89 -16.58 -8.37 -29.99
N MET A 90 -17.37 -8.26 -28.92
CA MET A 90 -18.74 -8.77 -28.92
C MET A 90 -19.63 -8.04 -29.91
N ASN A 91 -19.53 -6.71 -30.00
CA ASN A 91 -20.28 -5.94 -30.98
C ASN A 91 -20.02 -6.39 -32.42
N ARG A 92 -18.76 -6.57 -32.79
CA ARG A 92 -18.41 -7.03 -34.15
C ARG A 92 -19.00 -8.41 -34.45
N TRP A 93 -18.99 -9.31 -33.47
CA TRP A 93 -19.55 -10.64 -33.63
C TRP A 93 -21.07 -10.59 -33.81
N VAL A 94 -21.80 -9.92 -32.91
CA VAL A 94 -23.26 -9.79 -32.98
C VAL A 94 -23.69 -9.08 -34.27
N TYR A 95 -23.03 -7.97 -34.62
CA TYR A 95 -23.29 -7.23 -35.86
C TYR A 95 -23.08 -8.10 -37.12
N ALA A 96 -22.04 -8.95 -37.14
CA ALA A 96 -21.79 -9.84 -38.26
C ALA A 96 -22.85 -10.94 -38.36
N GLN A 97 -23.24 -11.55 -37.24
CA GLN A 97 -24.26 -12.62 -37.21
C GLN A 97 -25.63 -12.11 -37.69
N GLY A 98 -26.05 -10.93 -37.22
CA GLY A 98 -27.33 -10.33 -37.62
C GLY A 98 -27.45 -9.97 -39.10
N ARG A 99 -26.33 -9.99 -39.85
CA ARG A 99 -26.29 -9.78 -41.31
C ARG A 99 -26.13 -11.06 -42.12
N GLN A 100 -25.62 -12.14 -41.51
CA GLN A 100 -25.32 -13.40 -42.21
C GLN A 100 -26.46 -14.41 -42.11
N ASP A 101 -27.16 -14.48 -40.97
CA ASP A 101 -28.31 -15.38 -40.79
C ASP A 101 -29.63 -14.60 -40.87
N THR A 102 -30.47 -14.94 -41.84
CA THR A 102 -31.79 -14.34 -42.03
C THR A 102 -32.69 -14.50 -40.80
N ARG A 103 -32.45 -15.51 -39.97
CA ARG A 103 -33.20 -15.79 -38.73
C ARG A 103 -32.77 -14.92 -37.55
N LEU A 104 -31.59 -14.30 -37.64
CA LEU A 104 -31.02 -13.40 -36.64
C LEU A 104 -31.04 -11.94 -37.12
N GLN A 105 -31.85 -11.63 -38.14
CA GLN A 105 -31.96 -10.27 -38.65
C GLN A 105 -32.34 -9.30 -37.52
N SER A 106 -31.53 -8.25 -37.37
CA SER A 106 -31.65 -7.23 -36.29
C SER A 106 -31.29 -7.70 -34.88
N MET A 107 -30.49 -8.77 -34.77
CA MET A 107 -29.89 -9.22 -33.52
C MET A 107 -29.13 -8.07 -32.84
N ALA A 108 -29.68 -7.57 -31.73
CA ALA A 108 -29.08 -6.51 -30.94
C ALA A 108 -29.43 -6.71 -29.46
N THR A 109 -28.64 -6.10 -28.57
CA THR A 109 -28.91 -6.17 -27.14
C THR A 109 -28.38 -4.93 -26.42
N THR A 110 -29.04 -4.56 -25.32
CA THR A 110 -28.47 -3.62 -24.36
C THR A 110 -27.29 -4.28 -23.65
N PHE A 111 -26.42 -3.48 -23.04
CA PHE A 111 -25.31 -4.02 -22.26
C PHE A 111 -24.96 -3.08 -21.13
N THR A 112 -25.05 -3.58 -19.91
CA THR A 112 -24.67 -2.85 -18.71
C THR A 112 -23.84 -3.74 -17.81
N ALA A 113 -22.63 -3.29 -17.47
CA ALA A 113 -21.72 -3.99 -16.60
C ALA A 113 -21.23 -3.10 -15.45
N VAL A 114 -21.12 -3.72 -14.27
CA VAL A 114 -20.46 -3.16 -13.08
C VAL A 114 -19.24 -4.02 -12.79
N VAL A 115 -18.05 -3.43 -12.93
CA VAL A 115 -16.78 -4.06 -12.57
C VAL A 115 -16.29 -3.44 -11.27
N LEU A 116 -16.12 -4.25 -10.24
CA LEU A 116 -15.57 -3.82 -8.96
C LEU A 116 -14.10 -4.23 -8.88
N ARG A 117 -13.22 -3.22 -8.77
CA ARG A 117 -11.78 -3.40 -8.63
C ARG A 117 -11.28 -2.53 -7.48
N GLY A 118 -10.65 -3.14 -6.49
CA GLY A 118 -10.15 -2.42 -5.32
C GLY A 118 -11.29 -1.71 -4.58
N ARG A 119 -11.25 -0.38 -4.56
CA ARG A 119 -12.30 0.49 -3.97
C ARG A 119 -13.05 1.31 -5.02
N GLN A 120 -13.08 0.85 -6.27
CA GLN A 120 -13.76 1.51 -7.38
C GLN A 120 -14.78 0.59 -8.02
N ALA A 121 -15.92 1.18 -8.41
CA ALA A 121 -16.92 0.59 -9.29
C ALA A 121 -16.82 1.26 -10.66
N HIS A 122 -16.55 0.48 -11.68
CA HIS A 122 -16.50 0.90 -13.07
C HIS A 122 -17.79 0.47 -13.75
N ILE A 123 -18.51 1.43 -14.34
CA ILE A 123 -19.78 1.21 -15.02
C ILE A 123 -19.53 1.31 -16.52
N VAL A 124 -19.95 0.30 -17.27
CA VAL A 124 -19.89 0.26 -18.73
C VAL A 124 -21.31 0.07 -19.23
N HIS A 125 -21.81 0.98 -20.06
CA HIS A 125 -23.24 1.02 -20.38
C HIS A 125 -23.53 1.36 -21.84
N VAL A 126 -24.47 0.62 -22.42
CA VAL A 126 -25.07 0.81 -23.75
C VAL A 126 -26.53 0.39 -23.68
N GLY A 127 -27.44 1.24 -24.15
CA GLY A 127 -28.87 0.93 -24.19
C GLY A 127 -29.63 1.52 -22.99
N ASP A 128 -30.62 0.81 -22.47
CA ASP A 128 -31.52 1.32 -21.43
C ASP A 128 -31.65 0.38 -20.21
N THR A 129 -30.83 -0.66 -20.10
CA THR A 129 -30.66 -1.34 -18.81
C THR A 129 -30.02 -0.39 -17.79
N ARG A 130 -30.54 -0.33 -16.57
CA ARG A 130 -30.15 0.69 -15.59
C ARG A 130 -29.29 0.15 -14.46
N VAL A 131 -28.37 1.00 -13.97
CA VAL A 131 -27.69 0.78 -12.68
C VAL A 131 -28.14 1.80 -11.66
N TYR A 132 -28.54 1.33 -10.49
CA TYR A 132 -28.75 2.15 -9.30
C TYR A 132 -27.76 1.79 -8.20
N ARG A 133 -27.29 2.79 -7.45
CA ARG A 133 -26.55 2.59 -6.20
C ARG A 133 -27.38 3.11 -5.03
N LEU A 134 -27.61 2.25 -4.06
CA LEU A 134 -28.14 2.62 -2.75
C LEU A 134 -26.97 2.79 -1.76
N ARG A 135 -26.87 3.98 -1.16
CA ARG A 135 -25.93 4.30 -0.09
C ARG A 135 -26.63 5.16 0.94
N GLU A 136 -26.57 4.77 2.21
CA GLU A 136 -27.14 5.57 3.33
C GLU A 136 -28.61 5.97 3.05
N HIS A 137 -29.43 5.04 2.57
CA HIS A 137 -30.85 5.27 2.22
C HIS A 137 -31.09 6.29 1.10
N ARG A 138 -30.09 6.49 0.22
CA ARG A 138 -30.22 7.32 -0.97
C ARG A 138 -29.89 6.51 -2.21
N GLN A 139 -30.89 6.37 -3.08
CA GLN A 139 -30.73 5.79 -4.40
C GLN A 139 -30.17 6.85 -5.36
N GLN A 140 -29.15 6.47 -6.14
CA GLN A 140 -28.63 7.26 -7.25
C GLN A 140 -28.60 6.39 -8.50
N ARG A 141 -29.25 6.82 -9.60
CA ARG A 141 -29.07 6.22 -10.92
C ARG A 141 -27.68 6.58 -11.46
N LEU A 142 -26.93 5.58 -11.91
CA LEU A 142 -25.56 5.73 -12.42
C LEU A 142 -25.46 5.67 -13.95
N THR A 143 -26.56 5.33 -14.62
CA THR A 143 -26.65 5.25 -16.09
C THR A 143 -27.63 6.28 -16.64
N GLU A 144 -27.48 6.59 -17.93
CA GLU A 144 -28.40 7.41 -18.71
C GLU A 144 -28.87 6.60 -19.91
N ASP A 145 -30.19 6.46 -20.07
CA ASP A 145 -30.76 5.59 -21.09
C ASP A 145 -30.46 6.11 -22.51
N HIS A 146 -30.01 5.24 -23.40
CA HIS A 146 -29.73 5.55 -24.81
C HIS A 146 -30.97 5.36 -25.69
N THR A 147 -32.09 5.99 -25.33
CA THR A 147 -33.37 5.91 -26.07
C THR A 147 -33.77 7.28 -26.65
N HIS A 148 -34.77 7.30 -27.53
CA HIS A 148 -35.33 8.57 -28.01
C HIS A 148 -36.12 9.29 -26.91
N HIS A 149 -35.93 10.61 -26.80
CA HIS A 149 -36.68 11.45 -25.85
C HIS A 149 -38.13 11.73 -26.26
N HIS A 150 -38.53 11.39 -27.49
CA HIS A 150 -39.90 11.62 -27.96
C HIS A 150 -40.86 10.61 -27.29
N PRO A 151 -42.01 11.03 -26.74
CA PRO A 151 -42.94 10.16 -26.01
C PRO A 151 -43.30 8.86 -26.74
N ASP A 152 -43.50 8.93 -28.06
CA ASP A 152 -43.88 7.76 -28.88
C ASP A 152 -42.72 6.83 -29.25
N LEU A 153 -41.46 7.21 -28.97
CA LEU A 153 -40.24 6.48 -29.35
C LEU A 153 -39.35 6.11 -28.16
N GLN A 154 -39.84 6.25 -26.92
CA GLN A 154 -39.04 6.03 -25.72
C GLN A 154 -38.49 4.59 -25.58
N HIS A 155 -39.08 3.62 -26.29
CA HIS A 155 -38.64 2.23 -26.34
C HIS A 155 -37.66 1.92 -27.48
N VAL A 156 -37.30 2.93 -28.30
CA VAL A 156 -36.40 2.76 -29.42
C VAL A 156 -34.98 3.13 -28.98
N LEU A 157 -34.07 2.16 -29.06
CA LEU A 157 -32.66 2.35 -28.72
C LEU A 157 -31.93 3.15 -29.81
N LEU A 158 -31.23 4.19 -29.38
CA LEU A 158 -30.23 4.93 -30.16
C LEU A 158 -28.89 4.22 -30.19
N ARG A 159 -28.58 3.42 -29.16
CA ARG A 159 -27.35 2.64 -29.06
C ARG A 159 -27.64 1.27 -28.48
N ALA A 160 -27.15 0.24 -29.15
CA ALA A 160 -27.18 -1.13 -28.66
C ALA A 160 -25.97 -1.89 -29.22
N VAL A 161 -25.58 -2.97 -28.55
CA VAL A 161 -24.59 -3.91 -29.08
C VAL A 161 -25.22 -4.65 -30.27
N GLY A 162 -24.53 -4.68 -31.40
CA GLY A 162 -25.01 -5.32 -32.64
C GLY A 162 -25.83 -4.41 -33.55
N LEU A 163 -26.22 -3.22 -33.11
CA LEU A 163 -27.02 -2.28 -33.92
C LEU A 163 -26.20 -1.64 -35.05
N GLU A 164 -24.97 -1.20 -34.73
CA GLU A 164 -24.03 -0.60 -35.67
C GLU A 164 -22.70 -1.38 -35.70
N ALA A 165 -21.90 -1.15 -36.75
CA ALA A 165 -20.61 -1.82 -36.93
C ALA A 165 -19.62 -1.51 -35.78
N SER A 166 -19.79 -0.37 -35.12
CA SER A 166 -19.04 0.04 -33.92
C SER A 166 -20.00 0.41 -32.80
N VAL A 167 -19.64 0.06 -31.57
CA VAL A 167 -20.39 0.45 -30.38
C VAL A 167 -19.62 1.50 -29.59
N ARG A 168 -20.33 2.52 -29.12
CA ARG A 168 -19.81 3.51 -28.17
C ARG A 168 -20.52 3.30 -26.83
N ALA A 169 -19.78 2.77 -25.86
CA ALA A 169 -20.24 2.64 -24.50
C ALA A 169 -19.93 3.88 -23.67
N ASP A 170 -20.85 4.21 -22.78
CA ASP A 170 -20.59 5.16 -21.71
C ASP A 170 -19.78 4.44 -20.63
N TYR A 171 -18.86 5.19 -20.03
CA TYR A 171 -17.96 4.69 -19.01
C TYR A 171 -17.88 5.69 -17.86
N ALA A 172 -18.16 5.21 -16.64
CA ALA A 172 -18.10 6.00 -15.42
C ALA A 172 -17.38 5.24 -14.31
N VAL A 173 -16.71 5.99 -13.41
CA VAL A 173 -16.02 5.42 -12.25
C VAL A 173 -16.54 6.06 -10.98
N HIS A 174 -16.89 5.23 -10.00
CA HIS A 174 -17.40 5.66 -8.70
C HIS A 174 -16.60 5.01 -7.56
N GLY A 175 -16.35 5.77 -6.49
CA GLY A 175 -15.74 5.23 -5.28
C GLY A 175 -16.68 4.31 -4.51
N LEU A 176 -16.19 3.13 -4.11
CA LEU A 176 -16.90 2.15 -3.30
C LEU A 176 -16.81 2.49 -1.81
N ARG A 177 -17.93 2.27 -1.11
CA ARG A 177 -18.00 2.24 0.35
C ARG A 177 -18.51 0.88 0.80
N LEU A 178 -18.12 0.51 2.02
CA LEU A 178 -18.67 -0.67 2.66
C LEU A 178 -20.19 -0.48 2.77
N HIS A 179 -20.95 -1.54 2.51
CA HIS A 179 -22.43 -1.52 2.47
C HIS A 179 -23.08 -0.73 1.34
N ASP A 180 -22.32 -0.33 0.32
CA ASP A 180 -22.91 0.04 -0.96
C ASP A 180 -23.69 -1.15 -1.52
N ARG A 181 -24.91 -0.89 -1.99
CA ARG A 181 -25.75 -1.86 -2.70
C ARG A 181 -25.98 -1.36 -4.12
N PHE A 182 -25.77 -2.22 -5.10
CA PHE A 182 -26.02 -1.94 -6.51
C PHE A 182 -27.20 -2.77 -6.99
N LEU A 183 -28.04 -2.18 -7.83
CA LEU A 183 -29.10 -2.85 -8.59
C LEU A 183 -28.82 -2.64 -10.07
N LEU A 184 -28.74 -3.72 -10.83
CA LEU A 184 -28.79 -3.73 -12.29
C LEU A 184 -30.18 -4.28 -12.69
N CYS A 185 -30.90 -3.61 -13.58
CA CYS A 185 -32.25 -4.04 -13.96
C CYS A 185 -32.64 -3.71 -15.41
N SER A 186 -33.53 -4.52 -15.97
CA SER A 186 -34.18 -4.28 -17.28
C SER A 186 -35.40 -3.37 -17.17
N ASP A 187 -35.91 -2.94 -18.33
CA ASP A 187 -37.04 -2.02 -18.46
C ASP A 187 -38.37 -2.62 -17.96
N GLY A 188 -38.54 -3.95 -18.04
CA GLY A 188 -39.68 -4.64 -17.46
C GLY A 188 -39.79 -4.47 -15.94
N LEU A 189 -38.72 -4.02 -15.26
CA LEU A 189 -38.75 -3.64 -13.84
C LEU A 189 -39.02 -2.15 -13.66
N TYR A 190 -38.16 -1.27 -14.19
CA TYR A 190 -38.24 0.16 -13.93
C TYR A 190 -39.34 0.87 -14.76
N GLY A 191 -39.87 0.21 -15.78
CA GLY A 191 -40.97 0.71 -16.61
C GLY A 191 -42.32 0.67 -15.88
N VAL A 192 -42.47 -0.20 -14.87
CA VAL A 192 -43.69 -0.29 -14.04
C VAL A 192 -43.46 0.13 -12.58
N LEU A 193 -42.22 0.06 -12.09
CA LEU A 193 -41.86 0.52 -10.75
C LEU A 193 -41.13 1.86 -10.81
N ASN A 194 -41.65 2.86 -10.10
CA ASN A 194 -40.95 4.14 -9.96
C ASN A 194 -39.75 4.05 -9.00
N ASP A 195 -38.84 5.02 -9.07
CA ASP A 195 -37.62 5.06 -8.26
C ASP A 195 -37.90 4.99 -6.75
N SER A 196 -38.98 5.60 -6.26
CA SER A 196 -39.32 5.57 -4.84
C SER A 196 -39.68 4.16 -4.36
N ARG A 197 -40.37 3.38 -5.20
CA ARG A 197 -40.75 2.00 -4.90
C ARG A 197 -39.54 1.07 -4.95
N ILE A 198 -38.67 1.27 -5.94
CA ILE A 198 -37.40 0.55 -6.06
C ILE A 198 -36.54 0.81 -4.81
N GLN A 199 -36.38 2.08 -4.44
CA GLN A 199 -35.60 2.45 -3.26
C GLN A 199 -36.15 1.79 -1.99
N GLY A 200 -37.47 1.84 -1.80
CA GLY A 200 -38.12 1.24 -0.64
C GLY A 200 -37.79 -0.24 -0.48
N ILE A 201 -37.79 -1.01 -1.57
CA ILE A 201 -37.44 -2.44 -1.54
C ILE A 201 -35.93 -2.63 -1.28
N LEU A 202 -35.07 -1.83 -1.92
CA LEU A 202 -33.62 -1.92 -1.69
C LEU A 202 -33.23 -1.59 -0.23
N ASP A 203 -33.95 -0.68 0.41
CA ASP A 203 -33.71 -0.19 1.77
C ASP A 203 -34.04 -1.20 2.88
N GLU A 204 -34.85 -2.21 2.61
CA GLU A 204 -35.22 -3.24 3.59
C GLU A 204 -34.04 -4.17 3.96
N ARG A 205 -32.96 -4.14 3.17
CA ARG A 205 -31.68 -4.84 3.44
C ARG A 205 -31.81 -6.36 3.71
N GLU A 206 -32.80 -7.01 3.09
CA GLU A 206 -32.86 -8.46 2.92
C GLU A 206 -31.63 -8.97 2.14
N SER A 207 -31.43 -10.28 2.03
CA SER A 207 -30.31 -10.80 1.22
C SER A 207 -30.44 -10.33 -0.24
N PRO A 208 -29.31 -10.20 -1.00
CA PRO A 208 -29.38 -9.79 -2.40
C PRO A 208 -30.33 -10.64 -3.25
N GLN A 209 -30.41 -11.94 -2.98
CA GLN A 209 -31.29 -12.86 -3.69
C GLN A 209 -32.77 -12.58 -3.39
N GLU A 210 -33.15 -12.50 -2.12
CA GLU A 210 -34.52 -12.17 -1.71
C GLU A 210 -34.95 -10.79 -2.22
N THR A 211 -34.03 -9.80 -2.18
CA THR A 211 -34.29 -8.46 -2.71
C THR A 211 -34.57 -8.51 -4.21
N ALA A 212 -33.79 -9.29 -4.98
CA ALA A 212 -33.99 -9.45 -6.42
C ALA A 212 -35.34 -10.13 -6.73
N GLU A 213 -35.67 -11.21 -6.02
CA GLU A 213 -36.96 -11.93 -6.13
C GLU A 213 -38.13 -10.98 -5.84
N ARG A 214 -38.03 -10.19 -4.78
CA ARG A 214 -39.07 -9.24 -4.38
C ARG A 214 -39.26 -8.10 -5.38
N LEU A 215 -38.19 -7.57 -5.95
CA LEU A 215 -38.25 -6.56 -7.00
C LEU A 215 -38.99 -7.10 -8.23
N VAL A 216 -38.61 -8.30 -8.70
CA VAL A 216 -39.24 -8.95 -9.86
C VAL A 216 -40.71 -9.28 -9.59
N ALA A 217 -41.02 -9.90 -8.44
CA ALA A 217 -42.39 -10.21 -8.06
C ALA A 217 -43.27 -8.96 -7.97
N THR A 218 -42.75 -7.86 -7.43
CA THR A 218 -43.48 -6.58 -7.34
C THR A 218 -43.75 -6.00 -8.73
N ALA A 219 -42.79 -6.08 -9.65
CA ALA A 219 -42.97 -5.60 -11.03
C ALA A 219 -44.02 -6.44 -11.80
N LEU A 220 -44.01 -7.77 -11.63
CA LEU A 220 -45.01 -8.65 -12.23
C LEU A 220 -46.42 -8.38 -11.68
N GLN A 221 -46.55 -8.17 -10.36
CA GLN A 221 -47.81 -7.77 -9.72
C GLN A 221 -48.30 -6.39 -10.15
N ALA A 222 -47.37 -5.45 -10.40
CA ALA A 222 -47.66 -4.14 -10.95
C ALA A 222 -48.08 -4.18 -12.45
N GLY A 223 -48.05 -5.36 -13.07
CA GLY A 223 -48.56 -5.58 -14.42
C GLY A 223 -47.52 -5.44 -15.53
N SER A 224 -46.24 -5.69 -15.24
CA SER A 224 -45.21 -5.75 -16.28
C SER A 224 -45.61 -6.71 -17.41
N GLN A 225 -45.43 -6.26 -18.66
CA GLN A 225 -45.72 -7.05 -19.86
C GLN A 225 -44.44 -7.63 -20.49
N ASP A 226 -43.26 -7.26 -19.99
CA ASP A 226 -41.97 -7.64 -20.57
C ASP A 226 -41.21 -8.68 -19.73
N ASN A 227 -40.03 -9.07 -20.19
CA ASN A 227 -39.06 -9.78 -19.35
C ASN A 227 -38.62 -8.89 -18.19
N VAL A 228 -38.46 -9.47 -17.01
CA VAL A 228 -38.15 -8.71 -15.79
C VAL A 228 -36.92 -9.30 -15.15
N THR A 229 -35.84 -8.53 -15.14
CA THR A 229 -34.55 -8.95 -14.58
C THR A 229 -34.06 -7.96 -13.54
N ALA A 230 -33.61 -8.51 -12.41
CA ALA A 230 -32.96 -7.77 -11.34
C ALA A 230 -31.72 -8.51 -10.87
N LEU A 231 -30.59 -7.82 -10.79
CA LEU A 231 -29.35 -8.29 -10.18
C LEU A 231 -28.95 -7.32 -9.08
N VAL A 232 -28.84 -7.83 -7.86
CA VAL A 232 -28.48 -7.07 -6.67
C VAL A 232 -27.09 -7.50 -6.20
N LEU A 233 -26.23 -6.52 -5.91
CA LEU A 233 -24.88 -6.72 -5.41
C LEU A 233 -24.66 -5.89 -4.16
N ASP A 234 -24.27 -6.55 -3.07
CA ASP A 234 -23.87 -5.92 -1.81
C ASP A 234 -22.36 -5.95 -1.62
N VAL A 235 -21.76 -4.80 -1.33
CA VAL A 235 -20.36 -4.70 -0.91
C VAL A 235 -20.25 -5.02 0.58
N VAL A 236 -19.73 -6.20 0.90
CA VAL A 236 -19.63 -6.70 2.28
C VAL A 236 -18.20 -6.68 2.84
N GLY A 237 -17.20 -6.44 1.99
CA GLY A 237 -15.81 -6.21 2.40
C GLY A 237 -15.05 -5.40 1.34
N LEU A 238 -14.12 -4.55 1.78
CA LEU A 238 -13.29 -3.73 0.89
C LEU A 238 -11.80 -3.93 1.22
N PRO A 239 -10.92 -3.89 0.21
CA PRO A 239 -9.49 -3.91 0.45
C PRO A 239 -9.02 -2.58 1.08
N ALA A 240 -7.86 -2.65 1.73
CA ALA A 240 -7.14 -1.47 2.20
C ALA A 240 -6.80 -0.53 1.01
N ALA A 241 -6.76 0.78 1.26
CA ALA A 241 -6.92 1.79 0.21
C ALA A 241 -5.63 2.18 -0.55
N ASP A 242 -5.62 2.17 -1.89
CA ASP A 242 -4.46 2.47 -2.76
C ASP A 242 -4.53 3.90 -3.40
N GLN A 243 -3.36 4.50 -3.70
CA GLN A 243 -2.98 5.85 -4.16
C GLN A 243 -4.02 6.98 -4.38
N ALA A 244 -5.12 6.75 -5.10
CA ALA A 244 -6.19 7.75 -5.27
C ALA A 244 -6.87 8.11 -3.93
N HIS A 245 -6.90 7.14 -3.00
CA HIS A 245 -7.31 7.43 -1.63
C HIS A 245 -6.34 8.41 -0.94
N LEU A 246 -5.02 8.19 -1.07
CA LEU A 246 -4.00 9.10 -0.54
C LEU A 246 -4.16 10.50 -1.12
N GLU A 247 -4.44 10.64 -2.42
CA GLU A 247 -4.66 11.94 -3.07
C GLU A 247 -5.95 12.62 -2.58
N SER A 248 -7.04 11.87 -2.36
CA SER A 248 -8.27 12.42 -1.80
C SER A 248 -8.13 12.85 -0.33
N VAL A 249 -7.45 12.05 0.51
CA VAL A 249 -7.15 12.39 1.91
C VAL A 249 -6.22 13.58 1.97
N ALA A 250 -5.21 13.60 1.09
CA ALA A 250 -4.37 14.76 0.89
C ALA A 250 -5.20 15.96 0.48
N ALA A 251 -6.17 15.90 -0.43
CA ALA A 251 -6.94 17.07 -0.82
C ALA A 251 -7.97 17.55 0.23
N ALA A 252 -8.49 16.65 1.08
CA ALA A 252 -9.64 16.94 1.94
C ALA A 252 -9.35 17.77 3.21
N LEU A 253 -8.16 17.61 3.81
CA LEU A 253 -7.83 18.27 5.08
C LEU A 253 -6.92 19.50 4.89
N PRO A 254 -7.31 20.72 5.28
CA PRO A 254 -6.46 21.90 5.08
C PRO A 254 -5.17 21.78 5.91
N ILE A 255 -4.04 22.24 5.36
CA ILE A 255 -2.86 22.55 6.18
C ILE A 255 -3.07 23.98 6.70
N GLN A 256 -3.02 24.13 8.01
CA GLN A 256 -3.19 25.43 8.68
C GLN A 256 -1.88 25.84 9.34
N ASP A 257 -1.86 27.04 9.94
CA ASP A 257 -0.73 27.51 10.73
C ASP A 257 -0.36 26.51 11.84
N LEU A 258 0.94 26.41 12.11
CA LEU A 258 1.48 25.48 13.08
C LEU A 258 1.01 25.88 14.48
N PRO A 259 0.43 24.95 15.26
CA PRO A 259 -0.03 25.24 16.60
C PRO A 259 1.14 25.49 17.56
N GLY A 260 0.82 26.12 18.69
CA GLY A 260 1.73 26.38 19.81
C GLY A 260 1.57 25.39 20.96
N ILE A 261 2.53 25.43 21.90
CA ILE A 261 2.41 24.69 23.16
C ILE A 261 1.21 25.25 23.94
N GLY A 262 0.36 24.36 24.48
CA GLY A 262 -0.85 24.71 25.22
C GLY A 262 -2.13 24.67 24.38
N ASP A 263 -2.03 24.68 23.05
CA ASP A 263 -3.20 24.62 22.16
C ASP A 263 -3.95 23.29 22.31
N ASN A 264 -5.24 23.32 21.99
CA ASN A 264 -6.06 22.12 21.88
C ASN A 264 -6.56 21.97 20.44
N ILE A 265 -6.06 20.96 19.74
CA ILE A 265 -6.41 20.66 18.35
C ILE A 265 -7.19 19.36 18.34
N ASP A 266 -8.47 19.40 17.95
CA ASP A 266 -9.30 18.20 17.73
C ASP A 266 -9.36 17.22 18.93
N GLY A 267 -9.26 17.76 20.15
CA GLY A 267 -9.21 17.00 21.40
C GLY A 267 -7.81 16.48 21.78
N PHE A 268 -6.76 17.05 21.18
CA PHE A 268 -5.36 16.82 21.56
C PHE A 268 -4.79 18.08 22.19
N HIS A 269 -4.44 18.00 23.46
CA HIS A 269 -3.82 19.12 24.17
C HIS A 269 -2.29 19.03 24.05
N LEU A 270 -1.69 20.01 23.38
CA LEU A 270 -0.27 20.03 23.05
C LEU A 270 0.57 20.44 24.28
N ARG A 271 1.45 19.56 24.74
CA ARG A 271 2.23 19.73 25.98
C ARG A 271 3.65 20.23 25.72
N GLU A 272 4.35 19.64 24.76
CA GLU A 272 5.77 19.89 24.52
C GLU A 272 6.08 19.80 23.03
N MET A 273 6.93 20.70 22.53
CA MET A 273 7.45 20.61 21.17
C MET A 273 8.67 19.68 21.16
N ILE A 274 8.56 18.55 20.47
CA ILE A 274 9.63 17.53 20.40
C ILE A 274 10.65 17.89 19.32
N SER A 275 10.18 18.41 18.19
CA SER A 275 11.05 18.76 17.07
C SER A 275 10.37 19.78 16.15
N ASP A 276 11.17 20.69 15.60
CA ASP A 276 10.77 21.64 14.56
C ASP A 276 11.71 21.50 13.36
N GLY A 277 11.33 20.62 12.44
CA GLY A 277 12.10 20.31 11.24
C GLY A 277 11.70 21.16 10.03
N ARG A 278 12.41 20.96 8.92
CA ARG A 278 12.15 21.67 7.66
C ARG A 278 10.72 21.45 7.12
N TYR A 279 10.20 20.22 7.25
CA TYR A 279 8.94 19.81 6.62
C TYR A 279 7.79 19.61 7.61
N SER A 280 8.10 19.31 8.87
CA SER A 280 7.11 19.00 9.88
C SER A 280 7.55 19.41 11.28
N ARG A 281 6.57 19.70 12.13
CA ARG A 281 6.73 19.97 13.55
C ARG A 281 6.04 18.87 14.37
N LEU A 282 6.72 18.37 15.39
CA LEU A 282 6.24 17.30 16.26
C LEU A 282 5.95 17.83 17.66
N PHE A 283 4.80 17.44 18.22
CA PHE A 283 4.42 17.75 19.59
C PHE A 283 4.10 16.48 20.36
N ARG A 284 4.54 16.41 21.62
CA ARG A 284 3.94 15.50 22.60
C ARG A 284 2.64 16.14 23.09
N ALA A 285 1.60 15.34 23.14
CA ALA A 285 0.27 15.79 23.49
C ALA A 285 -0.48 14.71 24.28
N GLU A 286 -1.56 15.15 24.90
CA GLU A 286 -2.53 14.28 25.56
C GLU A 286 -3.80 14.20 24.71
N ASP A 287 -4.21 12.99 24.34
CA ASP A 287 -5.53 12.75 23.77
C ASP A 287 -6.57 12.85 24.90
N THR A 288 -7.30 13.95 24.97
CA THR A 288 -8.25 14.19 26.06
C THR A 288 -9.50 13.31 25.95
N ARG A 289 -9.72 12.65 24.80
CA ARG A 289 -10.86 11.73 24.60
C ARG A 289 -10.52 10.31 25.05
N GLU A 290 -9.34 9.84 24.65
CA GLU A 290 -8.87 8.47 24.91
C GLU A 290 -7.94 8.36 26.14
N GLN A 291 -7.61 9.50 26.78
CA GLN A 291 -6.76 9.60 27.97
C GLN A 291 -5.40 8.92 27.81
N ARG A 292 -4.70 9.21 26.71
CA ARG A 292 -3.36 8.65 26.42
C ARG A 292 -2.39 9.70 25.89
N GLU A 293 -1.10 9.47 26.12
CA GLU A 293 -0.04 10.28 25.54
C GLU A 293 0.25 9.88 24.09
N VAL A 294 0.38 10.88 23.24
CA VAL A 294 0.61 10.72 21.80
C VAL A 294 1.62 11.74 21.29
N ILE A 295 2.18 11.47 20.11
CA ILE A 295 2.89 12.45 19.31
C ILE A 295 2.00 12.88 18.14
N LEU A 296 1.87 14.18 17.94
CA LEU A 296 1.26 14.77 16.75
C LEU A 296 2.34 15.32 15.83
N LYS A 297 2.30 14.92 14.56
CA LYS A 297 3.15 15.47 13.50
C LYS A 297 2.30 16.41 12.65
N PHE A 298 2.70 17.66 12.52
CA PHE A 298 2.05 18.67 11.69
C PHE A 298 2.96 19.01 10.50
N PRO A 299 2.47 19.01 9.25
CA PRO A 299 3.23 19.52 8.11
C PRO A 299 3.34 21.05 8.19
N HIS A 300 4.49 21.60 7.80
CA HIS A 300 4.68 23.06 7.80
C HIS A 300 3.82 23.71 6.69
N PRO A 301 3.18 24.88 6.90
CA PRO A 301 2.49 25.59 5.81
C PRO A 301 3.33 25.82 4.55
N ARG A 302 4.67 25.91 4.68
CA ARG A 302 5.59 26.12 3.56
C ARG A 302 5.64 24.94 2.58
N VAL A 303 5.28 23.73 3.01
CA VAL A 303 5.16 22.55 2.12
C VAL A 303 3.81 22.47 1.41
N THR A 304 2.85 23.38 1.66
CA THR A 304 1.56 23.40 0.93
C THR A 304 1.70 23.68 -0.56
N ALA A 305 2.72 24.45 -0.96
CA ALA A 305 2.97 24.76 -2.36
C ALA A 305 3.47 23.56 -3.17
N ASP A 306 3.92 22.50 -2.49
CA ASP A 306 4.54 21.35 -3.11
C ASP A 306 3.68 20.08 -2.86
N ALA A 307 2.95 19.69 -3.90
CA ALA A 307 2.10 18.50 -3.88
C ALA A 307 2.89 17.22 -3.58
N HIS A 308 4.21 17.18 -3.82
CA HIS A 308 5.06 16.03 -3.49
C HIS A 308 5.14 15.81 -1.97
N TYR A 309 5.51 16.83 -1.19
CA TYR A 309 5.64 16.71 0.26
C TYR A 309 4.30 16.41 0.95
N ARG A 310 3.22 17.03 0.48
CA ARG A 310 1.88 16.76 1.02
C ARG A 310 1.50 15.29 0.82
N ARG A 311 1.77 14.72 -0.36
CA ARG A 311 1.54 13.30 -0.64
C ARG A 311 2.43 12.39 0.20
N ALA A 312 3.72 12.72 0.34
CA ALA A 312 4.65 11.96 1.18
C ALA A 312 4.18 11.91 2.65
N PHE A 313 3.69 13.03 3.18
CA PHE A 313 3.15 13.09 4.55
C PHE A 313 1.91 12.19 4.74
N VAL A 314 0.95 12.24 3.82
CA VAL A 314 -0.26 11.41 3.90
C VAL A 314 0.07 9.93 3.70
N ARG A 315 1.00 9.65 2.80
CA ARG A 315 1.52 8.31 2.57
C ARG A 315 2.14 7.73 3.84
N GLU A 316 3.00 8.47 4.54
CA GLU A 316 3.61 8.04 5.79
C GLU A 316 2.56 7.57 6.80
N ALA A 317 1.56 8.43 7.06
CA ALA A 317 0.48 8.15 8.00
C ALA A 317 -0.33 6.91 7.59
N TRP A 318 -0.61 6.78 6.29
CA TRP A 318 -1.36 5.64 5.78
C TRP A 318 -0.57 4.32 5.88
N VAL A 319 0.70 4.30 5.45
CA VAL A 319 1.55 3.11 5.56
C VAL A 319 1.71 2.72 7.03
N GLY A 320 1.97 3.69 7.91
CA GLY A 320 2.08 3.47 9.35
C GLY A 320 0.81 2.93 10.01
N ALA A 321 -0.38 3.21 9.47
CA ALA A 321 -1.65 2.66 9.95
C ALA A 321 -1.89 1.21 9.48
N GLN A 322 -1.28 0.79 8.36
CA GLN A 322 -1.40 -0.58 7.83
C GLN A 322 -0.43 -1.57 8.51
N VAL A 323 0.66 -1.07 9.10
CA VAL A 323 1.69 -1.93 9.70
C VAL A 323 1.35 -2.27 11.14
N ARG A 324 1.09 -3.55 11.41
CA ARG A 324 0.96 -4.08 12.78
C ARG A 324 2.19 -4.92 13.13
N SER A 325 3.12 -4.32 13.87
CA SER A 325 4.33 -5.01 14.33
C SER A 325 4.77 -4.50 15.70
N PRO A 326 5.22 -5.38 16.61
CA PRO A 326 5.80 -4.94 17.88
C PRO A 326 7.10 -4.14 17.71
N TYR A 327 7.75 -4.18 16.53
CA TYR A 327 9.05 -3.54 16.30
C TYR A 327 9.00 -2.30 15.40
N VAL A 328 7.82 -1.94 14.88
CA VAL A 328 7.62 -0.77 14.00
C VAL A 328 6.68 0.21 14.71
N GLY A 329 6.94 1.50 14.57
CA GLY A 329 6.05 2.55 15.03
C GLY A 329 4.74 2.54 14.25
N GLU A 330 3.63 2.60 14.96
CA GLU A 330 2.29 2.62 14.36
C GLU A 330 1.75 4.05 14.24
N THR A 331 0.90 4.27 13.26
CA THR A 331 0.06 5.47 13.21
C THR A 331 -1.31 5.14 13.78
N ILE A 332 -1.80 6.00 14.67
CA ILE A 332 -3.13 5.87 15.27
C ILE A 332 -4.16 6.37 14.26
N GLU A 333 -5.04 5.47 13.82
CA GLU A 333 -6.21 5.84 13.03
C GLU A 333 -7.22 6.58 13.92
N LEU A 334 -7.69 7.74 13.46
CA LEU A 334 -8.66 8.57 14.16
C LEU A 334 -10.07 8.32 13.63
N THR A 335 -11.07 8.49 14.50
CA THR A 335 -12.47 8.44 14.09
C THR A 335 -12.75 9.47 13.00
N ALA A 336 -13.52 9.07 11.97
CA ALA A 336 -13.88 9.94 10.85
C ALA A 336 -14.49 11.26 11.34
N GLY A 337 -14.05 12.38 10.73
CA GLY A 337 -14.51 13.73 11.07
C GLY A 337 -13.85 14.33 12.32
N ARG A 338 -12.96 13.61 13.02
CA ARG A 338 -12.21 14.19 14.16
C ARG A 338 -11.24 15.28 13.70
N GLN A 339 -10.55 15.06 12.58
CA GLN A 339 -9.51 15.97 12.11
C GLN A 339 -10.10 17.18 11.37
N THR A 340 -9.78 18.39 11.83
CA THR A 340 -10.13 19.66 11.17
C THR A 340 -9.02 20.18 10.25
N ARG A 341 -7.82 19.61 10.39
CA ARG A 341 -6.61 19.94 9.62
C ARG A 341 -5.74 18.71 9.41
N LEU A 342 -4.78 18.80 8.50
CA LEU A 342 -3.88 17.68 8.22
C LEU A 342 -2.82 17.55 9.34
N TYR A 343 -2.81 16.41 10.02
CA TYR A 343 -1.76 15.96 10.94
C TYR A 343 -1.81 14.43 11.05
N SER A 344 -0.76 13.81 11.57
CA SER A 344 -0.76 12.40 11.93
C SER A 344 -0.54 12.22 13.43
N VAL A 345 -1.08 11.13 13.99
CA VAL A 345 -0.99 10.81 15.41
C VAL A 345 -0.30 9.47 15.55
N MET A 346 0.67 9.38 16.44
CA MET A 346 1.38 8.13 16.75
C MET A 346 1.50 7.99 18.28
N PRO A 347 1.67 6.77 18.80
CA PRO A 347 1.92 6.59 20.23
C PRO A 347 3.18 7.35 20.67
N TYR A 348 3.14 7.88 21.89
CA TYR A 348 4.37 8.38 22.51
C TYR A 348 5.21 7.21 23.00
N TYR A 349 6.45 7.12 22.53
CA TYR A 349 7.42 6.13 22.98
C TYR A 349 8.42 6.79 23.94
N PRO A 350 8.32 6.55 25.27
CA PRO A 350 9.21 7.17 26.25
C PRO A 350 10.62 6.57 26.18
N GLY A 351 11.46 7.16 25.34
CA GLY A 351 12.79 6.64 25.03
C GLY A 351 13.72 7.67 24.41
N HIS A 352 14.79 7.19 23.78
CA HIS A 352 15.68 8.02 22.97
C HIS A 352 16.03 7.32 21.67
N THR A 353 16.45 8.09 20.66
CA THR A 353 16.88 7.54 19.38
C THR A 353 18.17 6.71 19.53
N LEU A 354 18.41 5.80 18.58
CA LEU A 354 19.68 5.09 18.47
C LEU A 354 20.82 6.06 18.18
N GLU A 355 20.56 7.17 17.48
CA GLU A 355 21.52 8.27 17.30
C GLU A 355 22.00 8.82 18.64
N THR A 356 21.06 9.09 19.56
CA THR A 356 21.41 9.54 20.90
C THR A 356 22.21 8.48 21.66
N ARG A 357 21.88 7.20 21.47
CA ARG A 357 22.58 6.09 22.15
C ARG A 357 24.01 5.91 21.68
N LEU A 358 24.26 5.95 20.36
CA LEU A 358 25.59 5.68 19.82
C LEU A 358 26.60 6.79 20.13
N LEU A 359 26.13 8.02 20.37
CA LEU A 359 26.97 9.16 20.76
C LEU A 359 27.29 9.20 22.27
N ARG A 360 26.59 8.41 23.10
CA ARG A 360 26.79 8.37 24.56
C ARG A 360 27.88 7.37 24.96
N GLN A 361 28.59 7.69 26.04
CA GLN A 361 29.48 6.75 26.71
C GLN A 361 28.74 5.95 27.80
N PRO A 362 29.13 4.67 28.05
CA PRO A 362 30.12 3.91 27.30
C PRO A 362 29.63 3.52 25.88
N PRO A 363 30.56 3.27 24.93
CA PRO A 363 30.21 2.79 23.59
C PRO A 363 29.31 1.55 23.65
N VAL A 364 28.51 1.34 22.61
CA VAL A 364 27.62 0.17 22.51
C VAL A 364 28.43 -1.12 22.62
N SER A 365 28.02 -2.00 23.53
CA SER A 365 28.67 -3.29 23.75
C SER A 365 28.29 -4.29 22.65
N LEU A 366 29.06 -5.38 22.52
CA LEU A 366 28.73 -6.45 21.58
C LEU A 366 27.33 -7.03 21.82
N ASP A 367 26.98 -7.31 23.08
CA ASP A 367 25.71 -7.92 23.44
C ASP A 367 24.54 -6.97 23.15
N GLU A 368 24.67 -5.70 23.53
CA GLU A 368 23.65 -4.68 23.31
C GLU A 368 23.43 -4.42 21.82
N GLY A 369 24.52 -4.18 21.07
CA GLY A 369 24.43 -3.91 19.65
C GLY A 369 23.91 -5.09 18.85
N THR A 370 24.21 -6.33 19.26
CA THR A 370 23.71 -7.54 18.61
C THR A 370 22.22 -7.68 18.83
N ALA A 371 21.76 -7.45 20.05
CA ALA A 371 20.35 -7.50 20.38
C ALA A 371 19.54 -6.40 19.66
N ILE A 372 20.07 -5.17 19.58
CA ILE A 372 19.51 -4.10 18.74
C ILE A 372 19.45 -4.53 17.27
N GLY A 373 20.55 -5.09 16.74
CA GLY A 373 20.63 -5.53 15.35
C GLY A 373 19.62 -6.62 14.99
N ILE A 374 19.45 -7.63 15.85
CA ILE A 374 18.45 -8.68 15.67
C ILE A 374 17.03 -8.09 15.68
N THR A 375 16.73 -7.18 16.60
CA THR A 375 15.38 -6.61 16.71
C THR A 375 15.07 -5.65 15.57
N LEU A 376 16.04 -4.84 15.15
CA LEU A 376 15.90 -3.98 13.99
C LEU A 376 15.75 -4.80 12.71
N ALA A 377 16.48 -5.90 12.55
CA ALA A 377 16.28 -6.85 11.46
C ALA A 377 14.87 -7.44 11.44
N LYS A 378 14.30 -7.80 12.60
CA LYS A 378 12.89 -8.23 12.72
C LYS A 378 11.92 -7.12 12.30
N ALA A 379 12.21 -5.85 12.61
CA ALA A 379 11.40 -4.71 12.17
C ALA A 379 11.41 -4.56 10.64
N VAL A 380 12.59 -4.60 10.03
CA VAL A 380 12.77 -4.54 8.57
C VAL A 380 12.07 -5.70 7.89
N TYR A 381 12.25 -6.92 8.40
CA TYR A 381 11.59 -8.11 7.87
C TYR A 381 10.06 -8.00 7.96
N ALA A 382 9.52 -7.48 9.06
CA ALA A 382 8.07 -7.27 9.22
C ALA A 382 7.50 -6.34 8.13
N LEU A 383 8.24 -5.29 7.76
CA LEU A 383 7.88 -4.42 6.64
C LEU A 383 7.97 -5.15 5.29
N ASN A 384 9.08 -5.84 5.03
CA ASN A 384 9.30 -6.54 3.76
C ASN A 384 8.25 -7.64 3.51
N ARG A 385 7.76 -8.30 4.57
CA ARG A 385 6.65 -9.28 4.49
C ARG A 385 5.34 -8.68 4.00
N LEU A 386 5.13 -7.39 4.21
CA LEU A 386 4.02 -6.60 3.68
C LEU A 386 4.37 -5.94 2.34
N ARG A 387 5.51 -6.31 1.73
CA ARG A 387 6.10 -5.67 0.55
C ARG A 387 6.33 -4.17 0.75
N ILE A 388 6.67 -3.75 1.98
CA ILE A 388 7.10 -2.38 2.27
C ILE A 388 8.62 -2.38 2.36
N ILE A 389 9.26 -1.53 1.56
CA ILE A 389 10.70 -1.24 1.60
C ILE A 389 10.87 0.11 2.29
N HIS A 390 11.63 0.19 3.37
CA HIS A 390 11.68 1.39 4.21
C HIS A 390 12.46 2.55 3.59
N ARG A 391 13.61 2.27 2.96
CA ARG A 391 14.48 3.24 2.24
C ARG A 391 15.15 4.37 3.06
N ASP A 392 14.92 4.47 4.36
CA ASP A 392 15.60 5.45 5.24
C ASP A 392 15.87 4.87 6.63
N ILE A 393 16.43 3.64 6.65
CA ILE A 393 16.87 3.01 7.89
C ILE A 393 18.14 3.69 8.35
N LYS A 394 18.05 4.41 9.47
CA LYS A 394 19.15 5.14 10.12
C LYS A 394 18.90 5.25 11.63
N PRO A 395 19.91 5.56 12.43
CA PRO A 395 19.77 5.64 13.89
C PRO A 395 18.73 6.67 14.39
N ASP A 396 18.50 7.77 13.67
CA ASP A 396 17.47 8.77 14.02
C ASP A 396 16.05 8.17 13.99
N ASN A 397 15.83 7.22 13.08
CA ASN A 397 14.54 6.56 12.87
C ASN A 397 14.38 5.31 13.75
N VAL A 398 15.31 5.04 14.67
CA VAL A 398 15.22 3.89 15.59
C VAL A 398 15.05 4.41 17.00
N MET A 399 13.87 4.18 17.60
CA MET A 399 13.57 4.54 18.98
C MET A 399 13.88 3.38 19.92
N LEU A 400 14.59 3.65 21.01
CA LEU A 400 14.90 2.72 22.09
C LEU A 400 14.16 3.15 23.36
N GLU A 401 13.27 2.30 23.85
CA GLU A 401 12.50 2.50 25.08
C GLU A 401 12.96 1.47 26.13
N ALA A 402 13.10 1.89 27.39
CA ALA A 402 13.55 0.98 28.44
C ALA A 402 12.44 -0.03 28.79
N THR A 403 12.72 -1.32 28.72
CA THR A 403 11.75 -2.37 29.06
C THR A 403 11.45 -2.33 30.56
N PRO A 404 10.18 -2.20 30.98
CA PRO A 404 9.82 -2.36 32.38
C PRO A 404 10.14 -3.78 32.87
N SER A 405 10.87 -3.90 33.98
CA SER A 405 11.40 -5.16 34.55
C SER A 405 10.39 -6.33 34.66
N ARG A 406 9.07 -6.04 34.76
CA ARG A 406 8.00 -7.06 34.85
C ARG A 406 7.65 -7.79 33.54
N TYR A 407 8.06 -7.26 32.38
CA TYR A 407 7.83 -7.88 31.06
C TYR A 407 9.09 -8.51 30.45
N ALA A 408 10.19 -8.56 31.23
CA ALA A 408 11.48 -9.09 30.79
C ALA A 408 11.44 -10.58 30.39
N ALA A 409 10.41 -11.32 30.80
CA ALA A 409 10.20 -12.72 30.42
C ALA A 409 9.85 -12.92 28.92
N GLY A 410 9.65 -11.84 28.14
CA GLY A 410 9.45 -11.88 26.69
C GLY A 410 10.13 -10.75 25.90
N SER A 411 11.06 -9.99 26.50
CA SER A 411 11.68 -8.82 25.84
C SER A 411 12.81 -9.19 24.89
N ASN A 412 12.77 -8.66 23.67
CA ASN A 412 13.65 -9.01 22.54
C ASN A 412 15.04 -8.34 22.52
N VAL A 413 15.37 -7.50 23.49
CA VAL A 413 16.72 -6.92 23.68
C VAL A 413 16.95 -6.82 25.18
N SER A 414 18.16 -7.07 25.65
CA SER A 414 18.63 -6.84 27.02
C SER A 414 18.26 -5.44 27.52
N GLY A 415 17.08 -5.32 28.14
CA GLY A 415 16.58 -4.10 28.78
C GLY A 415 15.88 -3.07 27.88
N TRP A 416 15.70 -3.32 26.58
CA TRP A 416 15.08 -2.33 25.66
C TRP A 416 13.96 -2.92 24.79
N THR A 417 12.94 -2.11 24.52
CA THR A 417 12.01 -2.24 23.39
C THR A 417 12.49 -1.31 22.27
N LEU A 418 12.32 -1.74 21.01
CA LEU A 418 12.75 -1.00 19.83
C LEU A 418 11.55 -0.74 18.90
N LYS A 419 11.48 0.49 18.38
CA LYS A 419 10.52 0.88 17.34
C LYS A 419 11.25 1.53 16.17
N LEU A 420 11.11 0.97 14.98
CA LEU A 420 11.51 1.61 13.73
C LEU A 420 10.43 2.60 13.30
N LEU A 421 10.81 3.85 13.09
CA LEU A 421 9.95 5.00 12.82
C LEU A 421 10.18 5.54 11.40
N ASP A 422 9.32 6.47 10.97
CA ASP A 422 9.39 7.24 9.73
C ASP A 422 9.34 6.41 8.43
N LEU A 423 8.11 6.21 7.94
CA LEU A 423 7.83 5.53 6.66
C LEU A 423 7.58 6.53 5.52
N GLY A 424 8.03 7.79 5.64
CA GLY A 424 7.68 8.87 4.71
C GLY A 424 8.22 8.68 3.30
N VAL A 425 9.34 7.96 3.16
CA VAL A 425 9.96 7.60 1.87
C VAL A 425 9.84 6.11 1.54
N ALA A 426 9.06 5.36 2.33
CA ALA A 426 8.89 3.93 2.14
C ALA A 426 8.27 3.63 0.78
N ARG A 427 8.73 2.57 0.11
CA ARG A 427 8.24 2.10 -1.19
C ARG A 427 7.36 0.87 -1.02
N LEU A 428 6.24 0.86 -1.73
CA LEU A 428 5.34 -0.29 -1.86
C LEU A 428 5.29 -0.69 -3.34
N PRO A 429 5.89 -1.82 -3.75
CA PRO A 429 5.78 -2.34 -5.10
C PRO A 429 4.29 -2.55 -5.46
N GLY A 430 3.81 -1.86 -6.49
CA GLY A 430 2.41 -1.89 -6.93
C GLY A 430 1.69 -0.55 -6.81
N ILE A 431 2.13 0.32 -5.91
CA ILE A 431 1.70 1.72 -5.82
C ILE A 431 2.65 2.53 -6.72
N GLN A 432 2.14 3.23 -7.74
CA GLN A 432 2.99 4.04 -8.63
C GLN A 432 3.60 5.20 -7.83
N ASN A 433 4.85 5.08 -7.40
CA ASN A 433 5.57 6.24 -6.89
C ASN A 433 5.59 7.31 -7.98
N GLY A 434 5.17 8.54 -7.66
CA GLY A 434 5.39 9.68 -8.56
C GLY A 434 6.89 9.81 -8.91
N THR A 435 7.14 10.40 -10.08
CA THR A 435 8.44 10.67 -10.73
C THR A 435 9.68 10.34 -9.90
N ASP A 436 10.51 9.43 -10.42
CA ASP A 436 11.84 8.98 -9.97
C ASP A 436 12.91 10.10 -9.81
N GLU A 437 12.53 11.37 -9.60
CA GLU A 437 13.45 12.51 -9.62
C GLU A 437 14.10 12.83 -8.26
N ASP A 438 13.52 12.40 -7.14
CA ASP A 438 14.17 12.52 -5.83
C ASP A 438 14.77 11.19 -5.41
N ILE A 439 16.09 11.13 -5.24
CA ILE A 439 16.76 10.00 -4.58
C ILE A 439 16.36 10.05 -3.10
N PRO A 440 15.45 9.18 -2.60
CA PRO A 440 14.88 9.30 -1.27
C PRO A 440 15.83 8.68 -0.23
N GLY A 441 15.88 9.30 0.94
CA GLY A 441 16.64 8.83 2.08
C GLY A 441 17.90 9.64 2.34
N THR A 442 18.60 9.27 3.40
CA THR A 442 19.80 9.98 3.87
C THR A 442 21.05 9.44 3.15
N PRO A 443 21.79 10.25 2.36
CA PRO A 443 22.80 9.76 1.43
C PRO A 443 23.83 8.78 1.99
N SER A 444 24.32 9.03 3.21
CA SER A 444 25.32 8.16 3.86
C SER A 444 24.82 6.75 4.21
N TYR A 445 23.52 6.49 4.16
CA TYR A 445 22.90 5.18 4.42
C TYR A 445 22.36 4.51 3.14
N MET A 446 22.30 5.24 2.03
CA MET A 446 21.74 4.75 0.78
C MET A 446 22.61 3.66 0.15
N ALA A 447 21.96 2.62 -0.35
CA ALA A 447 22.63 1.56 -1.08
C ALA A 447 23.16 2.07 -2.43
N PRO A 448 24.32 1.57 -2.92
CA PRO A 448 24.94 2.00 -4.17
C PRO A 448 23.98 2.05 -5.37
N GLU A 449 23.14 1.04 -5.53
CA GLU A 449 22.19 0.92 -6.63
C GLU A 449 21.15 2.06 -6.69
N LEU A 450 20.85 2.70 -5.55
CA LEU A 450 19.93 3.83 -5.49
C LEU A 450 20.52 5.09 -6.16
N PHE A 451 21.84 5.26 -6.12
CA PHE A 451 22.53 6.36 -6.81
C PHE A 451 22.55 6.17 -8.34
N ASP A 452 22.35 4.93 -8.79
CA ASP A 452 22.22 4.57 -10.21
C ASP A 452 20.77 4.66 -10.72
N GLY A 453 19.85 5.16 -9.89
CA GLY A 453 18.44 5.31 -10.23
C GLY A 453 17.64 4.02 -10.14
N GLN A 454 18.21 2.95 -9.57
CA GLN A 454 17.42 1.76 -9.27
C GLN A 454 16.49 2.08 -8.10
N ALA A 455 15.26 1.58 -8.18
CA ALA A 455 14.22 1.97 -7.25
C ALA A 455 14.33 1.30 -5.85
N GLY A 456 15.37 0.48 -5.63
CA GLY A 456 15.67 -0.23 -4.39
C GLY A 456 14.75 -1.41 -4.11
N ASP A 457 15.27 -2.39 -3.38
CA ASP A 457 14.56 -3.61 -2.98
C ASP A 457 14.83 -3.95 -1.49
N GLU A 458 14.43 -5.15 -1.09
CA GLU A 458 14.64 -5.69 0.27
C GLU A 458 16.14 -5.70 0.65
N ARG A 459 17.05 -5.88 -0.32
CA ARG A 459 18.50 -5.88 -0.10
C ARG A 459 19.09 -4.47 0.02
N SER A 460 18.39 -3.46 -0.49
CA SER A 460 18.72 -2.07 -0.20
C SER A 460 18.45 -1.72 1.27
N ASP A 461 17.36 -2.24 1.86
CA ASP A 461 17.09 -2.09 3.29
C ASP A 461 18.11 -2.85 4.15
N VAL A 462 18.55 -4.05 3.72
CA VAL A 462 19.64 -4.80 4.38
C VAL A 462 20.94 -3.99 4.37
N TYR A 463 21.26 -3.30 3.27
CA TYR A 463 22.43 -2.43 3.21
C TYR A 463 22.32 -1.27 4.22
N ALA A 464 21.20 -0.55 4.23
CA ALA A 464 20.97 0.56 5.16
C ALA A 464 21.01 0.11 6.63
N LEU A 465 20.47 -1.08 6.91
CA LEU A 465 20.60 -1.76 8.21
C LEU A 465 22.07 -2.05 8.55
N GLY A 466 22.84 -2.61 7.62
CA GLY A 466 24.27 -2.86 7.80
C GLY A 466 25.06 -1.59 8.10
N VAL A 467 24.79 -0.48 7.39
CA VAL A 467 25.40 0.83 7.64
C VAL A 467 25.00 1.35 9.03
N THR A 468 23.72 1.22 9.40
CA THR A 468 23.20 1.63 10.72
C THR A 468 23.92 0.90 11.85
N LEU A 469 24.08 -0.42 11.74
CA LEU A 469 24.78 -1.22 12.75
C LEU A 469 26.28 -0.92 12.77
N TYR A 470 26.91 -0.75 11.62
CA TYR A 470 28.31 -0.33 11.56
C TYR A 470 28.52 0.99 12.29
N ARG A 471 27.68 1.99 12.01
CA ARG A 471 27.77 3.32 12.61
C ARG A 471 27.52 3.32 14.11
N MET A 472 26.58 2.49 14.56
CA MET A 472 26.32 2.28 15.99
C MET A 472 27.57 1.74 16.70
N TYR A 473 28.22 0.70 16.16
CA TYR A 473 29.41 0.12 16.80
C TYR A 473 30.64 1.03 16.71
N SER A 474 30.84 1.67 15.56
CA SER A 474 32.00 2.52 15.27
C SER A 474 31.96 3.89 15.96
N GLY A 475 30.86 4.21 16.65
CA GLY A 475 30.66 5.49 17.33
C GLY A 475 30.46 6.66 16.38
N GLY A 476 29.74 6.45 15.28
CA GLY A 476 29.36 7.52 14.34
C GLY A 476 30.06 7.49 12.98
N HIS A 477 31.03 6.60 12.75
CA HIS A 477 31.73 6.49 11.47
C HIS A 477 30.95 5.64 10.45
N TYR A 478 31.08 5.99 9.17
CA TYR A 478 30.46 5.27 8.05
C TYR A 478 31.42 4.27 7.40
N PRO A 479 30.94 3.14 6.85
CA PRO A 479 31.78 2.12 6.24
C PRO A 479 32.52 2.63 4.99
N TYR A 480 31.92 3.54 4.22
CA TYR A 480 32.51 4.12 2.99
C TYR A 480 32.75 5.64 3.08
N GLY A 481 32.74 6.19 4.30
CA GLY A 481 32.79 7.63 4.53
C GLY A 481 31.41 8.29 4.43
N GLU A 482 31.35 9.56 4.81
CA GLU A 482 30.15 10.38 4.73
C GLU A 482 29.89 10.81 3.28
N VAL A 483 28.62 10.82 2.87
CA VAL A 483 28.20 11.16 1.52
C VAL A 483 27.47 12.49 1.56
N GLU A 484 27.99 13.47 0.82
CA GLU A 484 27.34 14.78 0.69
C GLU A 484 26.03 14.67 -0.09
N PRO A 485 24.98 15.43 0.29
CA PRO A 485 23.73 15.50 -0.47
C PRO A 485 23.98 15.85 -1.95
N PHE A 486 23.23 15.21 -2.85
CA PHE A 486 23.32 15.40 -4.31
C PHE A 486 24.66 15.02 -4.94
N SER A 487 25.58 14.40 -4.20
CA SER A 487 26.82 13.86 -4.74
C SER A 487 26.66 12.40 -5.18
N ARG A 488 27.48 11.97 -6.15
CA ARG A 488 27.62 10.54 -6.52
C ARG A 488 28.88 9.98 -5.84
N PRO A 489 28.75 9.23 -4.73
CA PRO A 489 29.91 8.70 -4.02
C PRO A 489 30.58 7.58 -4.81
N ARG A 490 31.89 7.39 -4.55
CA ARG A 490 32.63 6.21 -5.03
C ARG A 490 32.79 5.22 -3.90
N PHE A 491 32.16 4.06 -4.03
CA PHE A 491 32.26 2.97 -3.06
C PHE A 491 33.56 2.19 -3.25
N ASN A 492 34.68 2.81 -2.86
CA ASN A 492 36.02 2.23 -3.01
C ASN A 492 36.29 1.20 -1.90
N LYS A 493 37.07 1.58 -0.88
CA LYS A 493 37.50 0.68 0.19
C LYS A 493 36.67 0.89 1.44
N ARG A 494 35.98 -0.16 1.90
CA ARG A 494 35.30 -0.19 3.19
C ARG A 494 36.31 -0.03 4.34
N SER A 495 36.02 0.85 5.30
CA SER A 495 36.76 0.94 6.56
C SER A 495 36.38 -0.24 7.45
N ALA A 496 37.34 -1.08 7.84
CA ALA A 496 37.08 -2.21 8.74
C ALA A 496 36.63 -1.72 10.12
N LEU A 497 35.63 -2.38 10.73
CA LEU A 497 35.12 -1.98 12.05
C LEU A 497 36.21 -2.05 13.13
N THR A 498 37.14 -2.99 13.00
CA THR A 498 38.29 -3.18 13.91
C THR A 498 39.21 -1.97 13.99
N ARG A 499 39.18 -1.05 13.00
CA ARG A 499 39.91 0.22 13.05
C ARG A 499 39.37 1.16 14.13
N HIS A 500 38.06 1.11 14.38
CA HIS A 500 37.37 1.96 15.35
C HIS A 500 37.09 1.21 16.66
N ARG A 501 36.87 -0.11 16.58
CA ARG A 501 36.53 -1.01 17.69
C ARG A 501 37.37 -2.29 17.66
N PRO A 502 38.67 -2.21 18.01
CA PRO A 502 39.55 -3.39 18.03
C PRO A 502 39.18 -4.39 19.14
N ASP A 503 38.32 -3.99 20.09
CA ASP A 503 37.75 -4.83 21.14
C ASP A 503 36.62 -5.75 20.64
N LEU A 504 36.08 -5.52 19.44
CA LEU A 504 35.00 -6.33 18.88
C LEU A 504 35.55 -7.50 18.03
N PRO A 505 34.83 -8.63 17.98
CA PRO A 505 35.30 -9.82 17.28
C PRO A 505 35.25 -9.66 15.76
N ALA A 506 36.20 -10.29 15.06
CA ALA A 506 36.33 -10.20 13.61
C ALA A 506 35.09 -10.71 12.85
N TRP A 507 34.35 -11.66 13.41
CA TRP A 507 33.12 -12.18 12.79
C TRP A 507 32.06 -11.08 12.62
N LEU A 508 31.98 -10.12 13.54
CA LEU A 508 31.01 -9.03 13.46
C LEU A 508 31.32 -8.13 12.27
N ASP A 509 32.60 -7.81 12.04
CA ASP A 509 33.01 -7.03 10.88
C ASP A 509 32.73 -7.77 9.57
N ALA A 510 32.91 -9.10 9.55
CA ALA A 510 32.59 -9.93 8.38
C ALA A 510 31.09 -9.93 8.06
N VAL A 511 30.23 -10.06 9.07
CA VAL A 511 28.77 -9.97 8.92
C VAL A 511 28.36 -8.60 8.38
N LEU A 512 28.88 -7.52 8.98
CA LEU A 512 28.58 -6.15 8.52
C LEU A 512 29.18 -5.87 7.14
N ALA A 513 30.33 -6.45 6.79
CA ALA A 513 30.91 -6.32 5.46
C ALA A 513 30.01 -6.97 4.40
N ARG A 514 29.43 -8.14 4.67
CA ARG A 514 28.46 -8.78 3.77
C ARG A 514 27.18 -7.96 3.63
N ALA A 515 26.63 -7.46 4.74
CA ALA A 515 25.44 -6.59 4.69
C ALA A 515 25.69 -5.30 3.89
N THR A 516 26.91 -4.74 3.97
CA THR A 516 27.31 -3.49 3.30
C THR A 516 28.12 -3.72 2.01
N ALA A 517 27.98 -4.90 1.39
CA ALA A 517 28.63 -5.19 0.11
C ALA A 517 28.10 -4.26 -0.99
N VAL A 518 28.98 -3.84 -1.91
CA VAL A 518 28.61 -2.92 -2.99
C VAL A 518 27.64 -3.59 -3.97
N ASP A 519 27.98 -4.81 -4.41
CA ASP A 519 27.07 -5.65 -5.19
C ASP A 519 25.94 -6.17 -4.29
N SER A 520 24.70 -5.91 -4.69
CA SER A 520 23.52 -6.38 -3.95
C SER A 520 23.40 -7.90 -3.94
N ASN A 521 24.02 -8.63 -4.88
CA ASN A 521 24.03 -10.09 -4.91
C ASN A 521 24.95 -10.75 -3.89
N GLU A 522 25.93 -10.01 -3.37
CA GLU A 522 26.81 -10.49 -2.31
C GLU A 522 26.19 -10.29 -0.91
N ARG A 523 25.14 -9.48 -0.81
CA ARG A 523 24.44 -9.18 0.45
C ARG A 523 23.60 -10.38 0.92
N TYR A 524 23.12 -10.28 2.15
CA TYR A 524 22.09 -11.19 2.65
C TYR A 524 20.82 -11.10 1.82
N ALA A 525 20.15 -12.23 1.62
CA ALA A 525 18.94 -12.29 0.82
C ALA A 525 17.79 -11.53 1.49
N ASP A 526 17.71 -11.60 2.82
CA ASP A 526 16.76 -10.86 3.64
C ASP A 526 17.37 -10.47 5.00
N ALA A 527 16.68 -9.61 5.74
CA ALA A 527 17.13 -9.14 7.05
C ALA A 527 17.18 -10.25 8.13
N MET A 528 16.41 -11.32 7.99
CA MET A 528 16.43 -12.44 8.94
C MET A 528 17.68 -13.30 8.80
N GLU A 529 18.22 -13.47 7.60
CA GLU A 529 19.52 -14.10 7.40
C GLU A 529 20.63 -13.32 8.12
N LEU A 530 20.61 -11.98 8.04
CA LEU A 530 21.52 -11.13 8.84
C LEU A 530 21.32 -11.31 10.35
N ALA A 531 20.07 -11.34 10.82
CA ALA A 531 19.78 -11.56 12.25
C ALA A 531 20.31 -12.92 12.74
N PHE A 532 20.14 -13.96 11.94
CA PHE A 532 20.62 -15.32 12.23
C PHE A 532 22.15 -15.36 12.34
N GLU A 533 22.88 -14.68 11.44
CA GLU A 533 24.34 -14.59 11.53
C GLU A 533 24.82 -13.80 12.75
N LEU A 534 24.12 -12.72 13.12
CA LEU A 534 24.41 -11.97 14.34
C LEU A 534 24.22 -12.83 15.61
N GLU A 535 23.14 -13.60 15.67
CA GLU A 535 22.83 -14.50 16.78
C GLU A 535 23.83 -15.66 16.88
N ASN A 536 24.15 -16.30 15.74
CA ASN A 536 25.14 -17.37 15.69
C ASN A 536 26.55 -16.88 16.04
N GLY A 537 26.93 -15.70 15.55
CA GLY A 537 28.21 -15.06 15.88
C GLY A 537 28.36 -14.83 17.37
N LEU A 538 27.28 -14.41 18.05
CA LEU A 538 27.28 -14.20 19.50
C LEU A 538 27.38 -15.52 20.29
N MET A 539 26.70 -16.57 19.83
CA MET A 539 26.66 -17.89 20.49
C MET A 539 27.92 -18.72 20.26
N ARG A 540 28.50 -18.67 19.06
CA ARG A 540 29.57 -19.59 18.61
C ARG A 540 30.88 -18.89 18.29
N GLY A 541 30.86 -17.58 18.05
CA GLY A 541 32.05 -16.82 17.72
C GLY A 541 32.98 -16.68 18.93
N ALA A 542 34.28 -16.83 18.72
CA ALA A 542 35.26 -16.50 19.75
C ALA A 542 35.09 -15.02 20.12
N LYS A 543 34.80 -14.74 21.41
CA LYS A 543 34.87 -13.36 21.94
C LYS A 543 36.28 -12.85 21.67
N ALA A 544 36.42 -11.62 21.20
CA ALA A 544 37.73 -11.01 20.99
C ALA A 544 38.50 -11.10 22.32
N GLN A 545 39.56 -11.91 22.35
CA GLN A 545 40.55 -11.74 23.39
C GLN A 545 41.28 -10.45 23.04
N PRO A 546 41.33 -9.45 23.93
CA PRO A 546 42.15 -8.28 23.67
C PRO A 546 43.55 -8.79 23.35
N ASP A 547 44.11 -8.36 22.21
CA ASP A 547 45.41 -8.82 21.77
C ASP A 547 46.45 -8.32 22.79
N LYS A 548 46.72 -9.12 23.82
CA LYS A 548 47.69 -8.82 24.91
C LYS A 548 49.12 -8.81 24.39
N ARG A 549 49.33 -8.97 23.09
CA ARG A 549 50.63 -8.87 22.45
C ARG A 549 51.26 -7.51 22.74
N SER A 550 52.41 -7.56 23.39
CA SER A 550 53.26 -6.43 23.72
C SER A 550 53.72 -5.67 22.46
N TRP A 551 54.23 -4.44 22.62
CA TRP A 551 54.72 -3.66 21.49
C TRP A 551 55.82 -4.39 20.69
N TYR A 552 56.63 -5.21 21.39
CA TYR A 552 57.60 -6.14 20.81
C TYR A 552 56.97 -7.13 19.83
N GLU A 553 55.89 -7.80 20.23
CA GLU A 553 55.22 -8.82 19.41
C GLU A 553 54.48 -8.22 18.20
N ARG A 554 54.03 -6.97 18.30
CA ARG A 554 53.32 -6.29 17.20
C ARG A 554 54.25 -5.71 16.15
N ASN A 555 55.43 -5.21 16.55
CA ASN A 555 56.38 -4.58 15.64
C ASN A 555 57.83 -4.96 16.03
N PRO A 556 58.23 -6.24 15.87
CA PRO A 556 59.52 -6.73 16.37
C PRO A 556 60.70 -5.97 15.75
N LEU A 557 60.60 -5.61 14.47
CA LEU A 557 61.64 -4.85 13.78
C LEU A 557 61.81 -3.44 14.36
N ARG A 558 60.72 -2.70 14.56
CA ARG A 558 60.78 -1.33 15.12
C ARG A 558 61.17 -1.33 16.59
N PHE A 559 60.75 -2.35 17.34
CA PHE A 559 61.20 -2.55 18.71
C PHE A 559 62.72 -2.67 18.76
N TRP A 560 63.30 -3.58 17.97
CA TRP A 560 64.75 -3.75 17.92
C TRP A 560 65.48 -2.52 17.39
N GLN A 561 64.93 -1.80 16.40
CA GLN A 561 65.50 -0.54 15.94
C GLN A 561 65.59 0.51 17.04
N VAL A 562 64.53 0.68 17.84
CA VAL A 562 64.51 1.64 18.96
C VAL A 562 65.44 1.19 20.08
N VAL A 563 65.45 -0.09 20.43
CA VAL A 563 66.37 -0.63 21.45
C VAL A 563 67.83 -0.46 21.00
N SER A 564 68.17 -0.79 19.76
CA SER A 564 69.50 -0.59 19.20
C SER A 564 69.89 0.89 19.17
N LEU A 565 68.97 1.79 18.83
CA LEU A 565 69.22 3.23 18.86
C LEU A 565 69.52 3.72 20.28
N LEU A 566 68.73 3.31 21.27
CA LEU A 566 68.94 3.66 22.67
C LEU A 566 70.28 3.13 23.21
N LEU A 567 70.64 1.89 22.85
CA LEU A 567 71.93 1.30 23.22
C LEU A 567 73.11 2.02 22.54
N ALA A 568 72.98 2.39 21.26
CA ALA A 568 74.00 3.17 20.57
C ALA A 568 74.17 4.56 21.22
N LEU A 569 73.07 5.21 21.61
CA LEU A 569 73.10 6.49 22.30
C LEU A 569 73.75 6.37 23.68
N ALA A 570 73.42 5.32 24.44
CA ALA A 570 74.03 5.05 25.73
C ALA A 570 75.54 4.79 25.60
N LEU A 571 75.97 4.08 24.55
CA LEU A 571 77.39 3.84 24.25
C LEU A 571 78.13 5.14 23.93
N VAL A 572 77.52 6.03 23.13
CA VAL A 572 78.09 7.35 22.83
C VAL A 572 78.22 8.19 24.11
N VAL A 573 77.21 8.14 24.99
CA VAL A 573 77.24 8.86 26.27
C VAL A 573 78.32 8.31 27.20
N THR A 574 78.50 6.99 27.31
CA THR A 574 79.57 6.41 28.13
C THR A 574 80.97 6.71 27.57
N LEU A 575 81.14 6.71 26.25
CA LEU A 575 82.40 7.12 25.60
C LEU A 575 82.68 8.62 25.71
N ALA A 576 81.65 9.45 25.96
CA ALA A 576 81.81 10.88 26.18
C ALA A 576 82.05 11.25 27.65
N LEU A 577 81.71 10.35 28.59
CA LEU A 577 81.84 10.54 30.03
C LEU A 577 83.03 9.79 30.67
N GLY A 578 83.65 8.87 29.95
CA GLY A 578 84.91 8.20 30.31
C GLY A 578 86.02 8.61 29.36
#